data_AF-A0A3C1E352-F1
#
_entry.id   AF-A0A3C1E352-F1
#
_cell.length_a   1.000
_cell.length_b   1.000
_cell.length_c   1.000
_cell.angle_alpha   90.00
_cell.angle_beta   90.00
_cell.angle_gamma   90.00
#
_symmetry.space_group_name_H-M   'P 1'
#
loop_
_entity.id
_entity.type
_entity.pdbx_description
1 polymer ?
#
loop_
_entity_poly.entity_id
_entity_poly.type
_entity_poly.pdbx_seq_one_letter_code
_entity_poly.pdbx_strand_id
1 'polypeptide(L)'
;EADTAELRSAVTAKGYTVSADAISNGAIGLLDEVANGKITGEEEIWSHTDLSDFQANLEGARVAYEGVRDIVVQKDATLVKRIDGEFDSLEKLLGAYGSLATGFTAYDELTTAQVKALADGVNALSEPLSRLTAAVVG
;
A
#
# COMPACT_ATOMS: atom_id res chain seq x y z
N GLU A 1 -15.18 16.30 -11.21
CA GLU A 1 -15.64 16.95 -9.96
C GLU A 1 -16.97 16.42 -9.44
N ALA A 2 -17.97 16.13 -10.30
CA ALA A 2 -19.22 15.51 -9.84
C ALA A 2 -18.97 14.15 -9.15
N ASP A 3 -18.19 13.27 -9.79
CA ASP A 3 -17.92 11.92 -9.29
C ASP A 3 -17.13 11.92 -7.96
N THR A 4 -16.16 12.83 -7.80
CA THR A 4 -15.39 12.94 -6.55
C THR A 4 -16.23 13.50 -5.40
N ALA A 5 -17.16 14.41 -5.69
CA ALA A 5 -18.14 14.90 -4.71
C ALA A 5 -19.18 13.82 -4.35
N GLU A 6 -19.60 13.01 -5.32
CA GLU A 6 -20.49 11.86 -5.10
C GLU A 6 -19.82 10.81 -4.21
N LEU A 7 -18.59 10.43 -4.53
CA LEU A 7 -17.79 9.50 -3.72
C LEU A 7 -17.66 10.00 -2.27
N ARG A 8 -17.29 11.28 -2.08
CA ARG A 8 -17.20 11.89 -0.75
C ARG A 8 -18.53 11.78 0.02
N SER A 9 -19.64 12.04 -0.66
CA SER A 9 -20.97 11.95 -0.05
C SER A 9 -21.32 10.52 0.36
N ALA A 10 -20.95 9.54 -0.47
CA ALA A 10 -21.17 8.12 -0.18
C ALA A 10 -20.37 7.63 1.04
N VAL A 11 -19.07 7.94 1.10
CA VAL A 11 -18.18 7.46 2.20
C VAL A 11 -18.39 8.20 3.53
N THR A 12 -19.08 9.35 3.52
CA THR A 12 -19.43 10.12 4.74
C THR A 12 -20.88 9.94 5.16
N ALA A 13 -21.64 9.10 4.45
CA ALA A 13 -23.04 8.83 4.78
C ALA A 13 -23.15 8.16 6.16
N LYS A 14 -24.21 8.50 6.91
CA LYS A 14 -24.43 8.01 8.29
C LYS A 14 -24.46 6.47 8.42
N GLY A 15 -24.82 5.75 7.36
CA GLY A 15 -24.87 4.29 7.32
C GLY A 15 -23.60 3.64 6.75
N TYR A 16 -22.60 4.40 6.35
CA TYR A 16 -21.36 3.86 5.82
C TYR A 16 -20.54 3.26 6.97
N THR A 17 -20.13 2.00 6.79
CA THR A 17 -19.34 1.26 7.77
C THR A 17 -18.27 0.46 7.06
N VAL A 18 -17.09 0.36 7.66
CA VAL A 18 -16.01 -0.50 7.19
C VAL A 18 -15.71 -1.50 8.31
N SER A 19 -15.77 -2.79 7.99
CA SER A 19 -15.44 -3.85 8.94
C SER A 19 -13.92 -4.06 9.04
N ALA A 20 -13.44 -4.65 10.14
CA ALA A 20 -12.01 -4.86 10.35
C ALA A 20 -11.37 -5.80 9.30
N ASP A 21 -12.14 -6.78 8.81
CA ASP A 21 -11.73 -7.63 7.69
C ASP A 21 -11.66 -6.85 6.38
N ALA A 22 -12.59 -5.92 6.13
CA ALA A 22 -12.54 -5.05 4.95
C ALA A 22 -11.32 -4.11 4.99
N ILE A 23 -10.93 -3.61 6.17
CA ILE A 23 -9.69 -2.82 6.34
C ILE A 23 -8.47 -3.69 6.01
N SER A 24 -8.38 -4.89 6.58
CA SER A 24 -7.24 -5.80 6.37
C SER A 24 -7.11 -6.23 4.90
N ASN A 25 -8.23 -6.57 4.27
CA ASN A 25 -8.27 -6.93 2.85
C ASN A 25 -8.01 -5.73 1.93
N GLY A 26 -8.42 -4.52 2.32
CA GLY A 26 -8.09 -3.29 1.62
C GLY A 26 -6.58 -3.04 1.57
N ALA A 27 -5.86 -3.27 2.67
CA ALA A 27 -4.40 -3.17 2.70
C ALA A 27 -3.72 -4.13 1.72
N ILE A 28 -4.24 -5.37 1.63
CA ILE A 28 -3.77 -6.37 0.65
C ILE A 28 -4.03 -5.88 -0.77
N GLY A 29 -5.26 -5.43 -1.05
CA GLY A 29 -5.66 -4.97 -2.38
C GLY A 29 -4.82 -3.80 -2.89
N LEU A 30 -4.48 -2.84 -2.03
CA LEU A 30 -3.62 -1.71 -2.38
C LEU A 30 -2.21 -2.15 -2.81
N LEU A 31 -1.62 -3.14 -2.13
CA LEU A 31 -0.31 -3.66 -2.54
C LEU A 31 -0.37 -4.59 -3.75
N ASP A 32 -1.47 -5.34 -3.92
CA ASP A 32 -1.69 -6.13 -5.13
C ASP A 32 -1.81 -5.22 -6.36
N GLU A 33 -2.45 -4.06 -6.24
CA GLU A 33 -2.51 -3.06 -7.31
C GLU A 33 -1.12 -2.52 -7.65
N VAL A 34 -0.28 -2.26 -6.63
CA VAL A 34 1.12 -1.89 -6.86
C VAL A 34 1.86 -2.99 -7.61
N ALA A 35 1.73 -4.24 -7.16
CA ALA A 35 2.45 -5.39 -7.70
C ALA A 35 2.07 -5.74 -9.15
N ASN A 36 0.83 -5.46 -9.56
CA ASN A 36 0.32 -5.88 -10.86
C ASN A 36 0.23 -4.76 -11.90
N GLY A 37 0.17 -3.49 -11.48
CA GLY A 37 0.05 -2.33 -12.37
C GLY A 37 1.20 -1.33 -12.20
N LYS A 38 1.31 -0.70 -11.03
CA LYS A 38 2.25 0.41 -10.82
C LYS A 38 3.71 0.02 -11.00
N ILE A 39 4.06 -1.20 -10.60
CA ILE A 39 5.42 -1.73 -10.74
C ILE A 39 5.81 -2.06 -12.18
N THR A 40 4.88 -2.00 -13.14
CA THR A 40 5.18 -2.18 -14.56
C THR A 40 5.33 -0.85 -15.31
N GLY A 41 4.84 0.26 -14.72
CA GLY A 41 4.81 1.57 -15.36
C GLY A 41 3.70 1.73 -16.41
N GLU A 42 2.71 0.83 -16.40
CA GLU A 42 1.65 0.79 -17.40
C GLU A 42 0.45 1.69 -17.06
N GLU A 43 0.35 2.21 -15.82
CA GLU A 43 -0.78 3.05 -15.42
C GLU A 43 -0.62 4.48 -15.95
N GLU A 44 0.58 5.04 -15.80
CA GLU A 44 0.86 6.44 -16.14
C GLU A 44 1.76 6.56 -17.38
N ILE A 45 1.38 5.91 -18.48
CA ILE A 45 2.19 5.78 -19.72
C ILE A 45 2.63 7.11 -20.36
N TRP A 46 1.99 8.22 -20.01
CA TRP A 46 2.30 9.55 -20.56
C TRP A 46 3.03 10.46 -19.57
N SER A 47 2.71 10.35 -18.28
CA SER A 47 3.20 11.25 -17.22
C SER A 47 4.36 10.64 -16.44
N HIS A 48 4.49 9.31 -16.45
CA HIS A 48 5.48 8.51 -15.73
C HIS A 48 5.49 8.76 -14.22
N THR A 49 4.33 9.07 -13.63
CA THR A 49 4.17 9.36 -12.20
C THR A 49 3.86 8.14 -11.35
N ASP A 50 4.06 6.92 -11.84
CA ASP A 50 3.69 5.66 -11.17
C ASP A 50 4.28 5.53 -9.76
N LEU A 51 5.47 6.10 -9.50
CA LEU A 51 6.08 6.10 -8.15
C LEU A 51 5.30 6.94 -7.14
N SER A 52 4.59 7.98 -7.59
CA SER A 52 3.72 8.78 -6.72
C SER A 52 2.48 7.98 -6.32
N ASP A 53 1.90 7.25 -7.26
CA ASP A 53 0.74 6.39 -7.00
C ASP A 53 1.11 5.14 -6.20
N PHE A 54 2.34 4.64 -6.38
CA PHE A 54 2.92 3.64 -5.49
C PHE A 54 2.96 4.21 -4.08
N GLN A 55 3.61 5.35 -3.85
CA GLN A 55 3.74 5.93 -2.50
C GLN A 55 2.36 6.12 -1.84
N ALA A 56 1.36 6.59 -2.59
CA ALA A 56 0.00 6.73 -2.08
C ALA A 56 -0.64 5.39 -1.69
N ASN A 57 -0.49 4.33 -2.49
CA ASN A 57 -0.99 2.99 -2.14
C ASN A 57 -0.26 2.40 -0.93
N LEU A 58 1.06 2.61 -0.85
CA LEU A 58 1.88 2.15 0.27
C LEU A 58 1.44 2.80 1.58
N GLU A 59 1.23 4.11 1.58
CA GLU A 59 0.70 4.86 2.74
C GLU A 59 -0.70 4.41 3.11
N GLY A 60 -1.60 4.22 2.13
CA GLY A 60 -2.94 3.71 2.37
C GLY A 60 -2.95 2.31 2.98
N ALA A 61 -2.09 1.41 2.47
CA ALA A 61 -1.95 0.06 2.99
C ALA A 61 -1.40 0.06 4.43
N ARG A 62 -0.42 0.91 4.72
CA ARG A 62 0.11 1.08 6.09
C ARG A 62 -0.97 1.58 7.04
N VAL A 63 -1.73 2.62 6.67
CA VAL A 63 -2.80 3.17 7.52
C VAL A 63 -3.88 2.12 7.82
N ALA A 64 -4.26 1.34 6.81
CA ALA A 64 -5.20 0.23 6.99
C ALA A 64 -4.66 -0.83 7.96
N TYR A 65 -3.40 -1.24 7.79
CA TYR A 65 -2.73 -2.15 8.71
C TYR A 65 -2.65 -1.60 10.16
N GLU A 66 -2.25 -0.33 10.32
CA GLU A 66 -2.16 0.33 11.62
C GLU A 66 -3.51 0.36 12.35
N GLY A 67 -4.62 0.50 11.61
CA GLY A 67 -5.97 0.45 12.15
C GLY A 67 -6.35 -0.88 12.81
N VAL A 68 -5.70 -1.98 12.45
CA VAL A 68 -5.93 -3.32 13.04
C VAL A 68 -4.73 -3.84 13.85
N ARG A 69 -3.61 -3.13 13.85
CA ARG A 69 -2.34 -3.55 14.44
C ARG A 69 -2.45 -3.89 15.93
N ASP A 70 -3.19 -3.10 16.70
CA ASP A 70 -3.37 -3.34 18.15
C ASP A 70 -4.17 -4.61 18.46
N ILE A 71 -5.05 -5.05 17.56
CA ILE A 71 -5.75 -6.33 17.67
C ILE A 71 -4.76 -7.47 17.44
N VAL A 72 -3.91 -7.31 16.43
CA VAL A 72 -3.00 -8.37 15.96
C VAL A 72 -1.80 -8.52 16.88
N VAL A 73 -1.25 -7.44 17.46
CA VAL A 73 -0.07 -7.50 18.34
C VAL A 73 -0.31 -8.35 19.59
N GLN A 74 -1.56 -8.39 20.08
CA GLN A 74 -1.96 -9.23 21.22
C GLN A 74 -2.00 -10.72 20.87
N LYS A 75 -2.14 -11.05 19.58
CA LYS A 75 -2.26 -12.43 19.08
C LYS A 75 -0.95 -12.94 18.49
N ASP A 76 -0.26 -12.11 17.72
CA ASP A 76 1.00 -12.42 17.04
C ASP A 76 1.89 -11.17 16.88
N ALA A 77 2.64 -10.87 17.94
CA ALA A 77 3.62 -9.79 17.93
C ALA A 77 4.78 -10.02 16.93
N THR A 78 5.04 -11.27 16.53
CA THR A 78 6.07 -11.58 15.53
C THR A 78 5.62 -11.18 14.15
N LEU A 79 4.36 -11.46 13.81
CA LEU A 79 3.74 -11.01 12.56
C LEU A 79 3.75 -9.48 12.46
N VAL A 80 3.33 -8.78 13.52
CA VAL A 80 3.37 -7.30 13.58
C VAL A 80 4.77 -6.77 13.32
N LYS A 81 5.78 -7.31 14.03
CA LYS A 81 7.17 -6.88 13.84
C LYS A 81 7.68 -7.13 12.41
N ARG A 82 7.24 -8.23 11.79
CA ARG A 82 7.58 -8.53 10.40
C ARG A 82 6.93 -7.53 9.46
N ILE A 83 5.61 -7.30 9.57
CA ILE A 83 4.89 -6.34 8.73
C ILE A 83 5.49 -4.93 8.86
N ASP A 84 5.73 -4.47 10.09
CA ASP A 84 6.36 -3.17 10.36
C ASP A 84 7.72 -3.04 9.63
N GLY A 85 8.57 -4.07 9.75
CA GLY A 85 9.90 -4.05 9.13
C GLY A 85 9.89 -4.09 7.60
N GLU A 86 8.94 -4.80 7.00
CA GLU A 86 8.79 -4.84 5.54
C GLU A 86 8.26 -3.50 5.00
N PHE A 87 7.29 -2.86 5.69
CA PHE A 87 6.84 -1.50 5.34
C PHE A 87 7.98 -0.50 5.44
N ASP A 88 8.71 -0.45 6.56
CA ASP A 88 9.84 0.46 6.76
C ASP A 88 10.91 0.27 5.67
N SER A 89 11.16 -0.98 5.28
CA SER A 89 12.16 -1.31 4.25
C SER A 89 11.70 -0.84 2.87
N LEU A 90 10.43 -1.05 2.52
CA LEU A 90 9.89 -0.64 1.23
C LEU A 90 9.75 0.88 1.12
N GLU A 91 9.27 1.55 2.17
CA GLU A 91 9.18 3.02 2.23
C GLU A 91 10.55 3.66 2.06
N LYS A 92 11.57 3.10 2.72
CA LYS A 92 12.96 3.56 2.57
C LYS A 92 13.49 3.35 1.15
N LEU A 93 13.18 2.20 0.54
CA LEU A 93 13.59 1.91 -0.83
C LEU A 93 12.93 2.87 -1.82
N LEU A 94 11.63 3.10 -1.69
CA LEU A 94 10.88 4.03 -2.54
C LEU A 94 11.36 5.47 -2.35
N GLY A 95 11.62 5.88 -1.10
CA GLY A 95 12.15 7.20 -0.75
C GLY A 95 13.52 7.52 -1.36
N ALA A 96 14.29 6.51 -1.81
CA ALA A 96 15.53 6.73 -2.56
C ALA A 96 15.30 7.39 -3.93
N TYR A 97 14.06 7.35 -4.44
CA TYR A 97 13.66 7.91 -5.72
C TYR A 97 12.87 9.22 -5.60
N GLY A 98 12.66 9.73 -4.37
CA GLY A 98 11.99 11.01 -4.14
C GLY A 98 10.89 10.95 -3.09
N SER A 99 9.93 11.87 -3.18
CA SER A 99 8.80 11.97 -2.26
C SER A 99 7.62 12.71 -2.89
N LEU A 100 6.42 12.57 -2.32
CA LEU A 100 5.25 13.35 -2.74
C LEU A 100 5.46 14.88 -2.60
N ALA A 101 6.31 15.31 -1.66
CA ALA A 101 6.57 16.73 -1.41
C ALA A 101 7.55 17.35 -2.42
N THR A 102 8.54 16.58 -2.88
CA THR A 102 9.60 17.06 -3.77
C THR A 102 9.45 16.59 -5.21
N GLY A 103 8.53 15.66 -5.46
CA GLY A 103 8.47 14.86 -6.68
C GLY A 103 9.31 13.60 -6.57
N PHE A 104 8.92 12.59 -7.35
CA PHE A 104 9.65 11.37 -7.60
C PHE A 104 10.37 11.42 -8.96
N THR A 105 11.45 10.66 -9.08
CA THR A 105 12.04 10.26 -10.37
C THR A 105 10.95 9.67 -11.28
N ALA A 106 10.97 10.04 -12.56
CA ALA A 106 10.03 9.51 -13.53
C ALA A 106 10.24 8.00 -13.72
N TYR A 107 9.15 7.26 -13.90
CA TYR A 107 9.21 5.80 -13.92
C TYR A 107 10.13 5.23 -15.02
N ASP A 108 10.18 5.88 -16.18
CA ASP A 108 11.00 5.48 -17.32
C ASP A 108 12.51 5.72 -17.12
N GLU A 109 12.90 6.44 -16.06
CA GLU A 109 14.29 6.65 -15.67
C GLU A 109 14.82 5.53 -14.73
N LEU A 110 13.96 4.65 -14.21
CA LEU A 110 14.40 3.52 -13.41
C LEU A 110 15.03 2.43 -14.27
N THR A 111 16.14 1.88 -13.79
CA THR A 111 16.73 0.66 -14.34
C THR A 111 15.88 -0.55 -13.99
N THR A 112 15.96 -1.61 -14.81
CA THR A 112 15.31 -2.90 -14.53
C THR A 112 15.67 -3.47 -13.15
N ALA A 113 16.90 -3.24 -12.68
CA ALA A 113 17.32 -3.69 -11.35
C ALA A 113 16.62 -2.93 -10.22
N GLN A 114 16.39 -1.62 -10.40
CA GLN A 114 15.66 -0.80 -9.42
C GLN A 114 14.17 -1.15 -9.40
N VAL A 115 13.55 -1.34 -10.57
CA VAL A 115 12.17 -1.85 -10.68
C VAL A 115 12.04 -3.21 -9.98
N LYS A 116 12.99 -4.13 -10.24
CA LYS A 116 12.99 -5.43 -9.57
C LYS A 116 13.12 -5.30 -8.04
N ALA A 117 13.99 -4.43 -7.55
CA ALA A 117 14.15 -4.23 -6.11
C ALA A 117 12.85 -3.74 -5.45
N LEU A 118 12.15 -2.80 -6.09
CA LEU A 118 10.83 -2.34 -5.65
C LEU A 118 9.81 -3.48 -5.66
N ALA A 119 9.78 -4.28 -6.73
CA ALA A 119 8.87 -5.43 -6.86
C ALA A 119 9.13 -6.48 -5.77
N ASP A 120 10.40 -6.78 -5.48
CA ASP A 120 10.79 -7.72 -4.42
C ASP A 120 10.33 -7.22 -3.05
N GLY A 121 10.41 -5.90 -2.80
CA GLY A 121 9.91 -5.29 -1.56
C GLY A 121 8.40 -5.38 -1.42
N VAL A 122 7.63 -5.19 -2.50
CA VAL A 122 6.16 -5.40 -2.49
C VAL A 122 5.83 -6.86 -2.19
N ASN A 123 6.51 -7.81 -2.87
CA ASN A 123 6.30 -9.24 -2.66
C ASN A 123 6.62 -9.67 -1.23
N ALA A 124 7.58 -9.03 -0.55
CA ALA A 124 7.91 -9.31 0.83
C ALA A 124 6.77 -8.98 1.80
N LEU A 125 5.90 -8.02 1.45
CA LEU A 125 4.69 -7.65 2.22
C LEU A 125 3.50 -8.57 1.95
N SER A 126 3.38 -9.17 0.76
CA SER A 126 2.21 -9.97 0.36
C SER A 126 1.93 -11.13 1.31
N GLU A 127 2.96 -11.93 1.66
CA GLU A 127 2.78 -13.09 2.54
C GLU A 127 2.40 -12.68 3.98
N PRO A 128 3.12 -11.77 4.67
CA PRO A 128 2.70 -11.26 5.98
C PRO A 128 1.28 -10.66 5.99
N LEU A 129 0.92 -9.85 4.99
CA LEU A 129 -0.41 -9.23 4.94
C LEU A 129 -1.51 -10.26 4.68
N SER A 130 -1.25 -11.33 3.91
CA SER A 130 -2.23 -12.42 3.78
C SER A 130 -2.60 -13.08 5.12
N ARG A 131 -1.68 -13.08 6.09
CA ARG A 131 -1.89 -13.61 7.44
C ARG A 131 -2.59 -12.60 8.36
N LEU A 132 -2.55 -11.31 8.03
CA LEU A 132 -3.18 -10.23 8.79
C LEU A 132 -4.68 -10.47 8.92
N THR A 133 -5.39 -10.72 7.82
CA THR A 133 -6.85 -10.92 7.83
C THR A 133 -7.24 -12.08 8.76
N ALA A 134 -6.52 -13.20 8.70
CA ALA A 134 -6.76 -14.34 9.58
C ALA A 134 -6.56 -13.99 11.06
N ALA A 135 -5.51 -13.24 11.38
CA ALA A 135 -5.24 -12.80 12.75
C ALA A 135 -6.26 -11.76 13.26
N VAL A 136 -6.84 -10.95 12.39
CA VAL A 136 -7.86 -9.96 12.77
C VAL A 136 -9.19 -10.63 13.11
N VAL A 137 -9.63 -11.60 12.30
CA VAL A 137 -10.97 -12.21 12.46
C VAL A 137 -11.03 -13.42 13.40
N GLY A 138 -9.91 -14.11 13.62
CA GLY A 138 -9.82 -15.30 14.48
C GLY A 138 -9.50 -14.98 15.93
#